data_AF-A0A358R0D7-F1
#
_entry.id   AF-A0A358R0D7-F1
#
_cell.length_a   1.000
_cell.length_b   1.000
_cell.length_c   1.000
_cell.angle_alpha   90.00
_cell.angle_beta   90.00
_cell.angle_gamma   90.00
#
_symmetry.space_group_name_H-M   'P 1'
#
loop_
_entity.id
_entity.type
_entity.pdbx_description
1 polymer ?
#
loop_
_entity_poly.entity_id
_entity_poly.type
_entity_poly.pdbx_seq_one_letter_code
_entity_poly.pdbx_strand_id
1 'polypeptide(L)'
;MPVPEGLLTTAQVCRELGITPNRVQRLTREGYLEISAVKTLKYGEEYLYKSAQVSILRQQMPRILSKWATEENMRLGARKAGLNRAVEAVNAVEVRKRSSLFLTSLEHLSEETAGLLKCSYYLFHLNHYAKSGHPYLYELKEKILRHLVKRYIDTPYLQVILVQGQQKVDLCQACRTRANKLNVSYGEYAKSYGGCPRCKKQSSYYDLFEFNIQYEDHRFSFHTPYSVGRKWFDRGKELPRQYRGHRQEQGLTFGRPVTEREALALPMDEIIDKLEKILDKFS
;
A
#
# COMPACT_ATOMS: atom_id res chain seq x y z
N MET A 1 -4.91 3.48 19.20
CA MET A 1 -5.11 4.69 20.01
C MET A 1 -5.83 5.72 19.16
N PRO A 2 -6.88 6.36 19.69
CA PRO A 2 -7.56 7.45 19.02
C PRO A 2 -6.58 8.60 18.77
N VAL A 3 -6.81 9.37 17.71
CA VAL A 3 -6.04 10.59 17.43
C VAL A 3 -6.33 11.58 18.56
N PRO A 4 -5.32 12.18 19.22
CA PRO A 4 -5.56 13.17 20.27
C PRO A 4 -6.40 14.34 19.75
N GLU A 5 -7.20 14.93 20.63
CA GLU A 5 -8.07 16.05 20.30
C GLU A 5 -7.26 17.23 19.72
N GLY A 6 -7.77 17.86 18.67
CA GLY A 6 -7.08 18.95 17.97
C GLY A 6 -5.92 18.53 17.06
N LEU A 7 -5.66 17.23 16.89
CA LEU A 7 -4.71 16.71 15.92
C LEU A 7 -5.41 15.99 14.76
N LEU A 8 -4.79 16.05 13.58
CA LEU A 8 -5.24 15.44 12.34
C LEU A 8 -4.16 14.51 11.79
N THR A 9 -4.55 13.34 11.27
CA THR A 9 -3.66 12.46 10.51
C THR A 9 -3.39 13.03 9.12
N THR A 10 -2.40 12.48 8.40
CA THR A 10 -2.16 12.85 7.00
C THR A 10 -3.41 12.69 6.13
N ALA A 11 -4.19 11.63 6.32
CA ALA A 11 -5.43 11.39 5.58
C ALA A 11 -6.48 12.49 5.85
N GLN A 12 -6.64 12.90 7.12
CA GLN A 12 -7.56 13.98 7.48
C GLN A 12 -7.10 15.34 6.94
N VAL A 13 -5.79 15.62 6.92
CA VAL A 13 -5.25 16.83 6.29
C VAL A 13 -5.53 16.85 4.78
N CYS A 14 -5.35 15.72 4.09
CA CYS A 14 -5.70 15.59 2.67
C CYS A 14 -7.17 15.96 2.41
N ARG A 15 -8.08 15.44 3.25
CA ARG A 15 -9.53 15.73 3.19
C ARG A 15 -9.82 17.23 3.39
N GLU A 16 -9.26 17.83 4.45
CA GLU A 16 -9.51 19.22 4.82
C GLU A 16 -8.98 20.23 3.79
N LEU A 17 -7.82 19.93 3.19
CA LEU A 17 -7.16 20.82 2.24
C LEU A 17 -7.48 20.50 0.77
N GLY A 18 -8.13 19.37 0.49
CA GLY A 18 -8.42 18.92 -0.88
C GLY A 18 -7.16 18.60 -1.68
N ILE A 19 -6.16 17.99 -1.05
CA ILE A 19 -4.85 17.69 -1.65
C ILE A 19 -4.43 16.23 -1.44
N THR A 20 -3.42 15.79 -2.17
CA THR A 20 -2.84 14.45 -2.07
C THR A 20 -1.80 14.36 -0.95
N PRO A 21 -1.46 13.15 -0.48
CA PRO A 21 -0.43 12.98 0.57
C PRO A 21 0.94 13.52 0.17
N ASN A 22 1.33 13.43 -1.11
CA ASN A 22 2.59 14.02 -1.58
C ASN A 22 2.58 15.54 -1.46
N ARG A 23 1.43 16.19 -1.66
CA ARG A 23 1.28 17.63 -1.40
C ARG A 23 1.34 17.95 0.08
N VAL A 24 0.81 17.11 0.96
CA VAL A 24 1.02 17.24 2.42
C VAL A 24 2.51 17.14 2.77
N GLN A 25 3.22 16.14 2.23
CA GLN A 25 4.68 16.02 2.41
C GLN A 25 5.43 17.27 1.91
N ARG A 26 5.00 17.86 0.79
CA ARG A 26 5.56 19.11 0.28
C ARG A 26 5.28 20.30 1.21
N LEU A 27 4.06 20.43 1.76
CA LEU A 27 3.75 21.45 2.76
C LEU A 27 4.69 21.34 3.97
N THR A 28 4.91 20.12 4.46
CA THR A 28 5.81 19.88 5.59
C THR A 28 7.26 20.21 5.24
N ARG A 29 7.74 19.77 4.08
CA ARG A 29 9.12 20.03 3.63
C ARG A 29 9.41 21.51 3.42
N GLU A 30 8.42 22.27 2.93
CA GLU A 30 8.55 23.71 2.69
C GLU A 30 8.21 24.57 3.92
N GLY A 31 7.88 23.96 5.05
CA GLY A 31 7.64 24.66 6.32
C GLY A 31 6.25 25.31 6.44
N TYR A 32 5.31 25.00 5.55
CA TYR A 32 3.93 25.50 5.63
C TYR A 32 3.09 24.77 6.68
N LEU A 33 3.45 23.53 7.00
CA LEU A 33 2.73 22.67 7.92
C LEU A 33 3.72 21.94 8.83
N GLU A 34 3.50 21.95 10.14
CA GLU A 34 4.44 21.35 11.10
C GLU A 34 3.91 20.02 11.63
N ILE A 35 4.79 19.01 11.68
CA ILE A 35 4.49 17.75 12.37
C ILE A 35 4.42 18.06 13.86
N SER A 36 3.22 17.95 14.43
CA SER A 36 2.94 18.28 15.83
C SER A 36 3.16 17.09 16.75
N ALA A 37 2.95 15.87 16.25
CA ALA A 37 3.24 14.63 16.96
C ALA A 37 3.47 13.49 15.97
N VAL A 38 4.08 12.42 16.46
CA VAL A 38 4.31 11.19 15.70
C VAL A 38 3.67 10.03 16.44
N LYS A 39 2.81 9.28 15.74
CA LYS A 39 2.19 8.06 16.26
C LYS A 39 2.92 6.85 15.70
N THR A 40 3.64 6.15 16.56
CA THR A 40 4.35 4.92 16.19
C THR A 40 3.36 3.77 16.05
N LEU A 41 3.38 3.11 14.89
CA LEU A 41 2.56 1.95 14.53
C LEU A 41 3.46 0.77 14.18
N LYS A 42 2.88 -0.43 14.05
CA LYS A 42 3.67 -1.65 13.82
C LYS A 42 4.57 -1.57 12.58
N TYR A 43 4.11 -0.86 11.55
CA TYR A 43 4.78 -0.77 10.25
C TYR A 43 5.29 0.64 9.93
N GLY A 44 5.63 1.45 10.93
CA GLY A 44 6.22 2.77 10.75
C GLY A 44 5.45 3.85 11.50
N GLU A 45 5.60 5.08 11.05
CA GLU A 45 5.13 6.26 11.77
C GLU A 45 4.00 6.96 11.01
N GLU A 46 2.99 7.42 11.76
CA GLU A 46 1.93 8.29 11.26
C GLU A 46 2.14 9.69 11.83
N TYR A 47 2.36 10.67 10.95
CA TYR A 47 2.51 12.07 11.34
C TYR A 47 1.15 12.72 11.62
N LEU A 48 1.11 13.49 12.70
CA LEU A 48 -0.06 14.21 13.19
C LEU A 48 0.18 15.73 13.12
N TYR A 49 -0.86 16.48 12.78
CA TYR A 49 -0.81 17.91 12.51
C TYR A 49 -1.88 18.65 13.32
N LYS A 50 -1.59 19.86 13.82
CA LYS A 50 -2.59 20.68 14.52
C LYS A 50 -3.73 21.08 13.59
N SER A 51 -4.97 20.79 13.98
CA SER A 51 -6.18 21.17 13.23
C SER A 51 -6.23 22.69 12.98
N ALA A 52 -5.90 23.50 13.99
CA ALA A 52 -5.87 24.96 13.88
C ALA A 52 -4.91 25.45 12.77
N GLN A 53 -3.72 24.84 12.65
CA GLN A 53 -2.76 25.19 11.59
C GLN A 53 -3.31 24.82 10.21
N VAL A 54 -3.93 23.65 10.10
CA VAL A 54 -4.56 23.18 8.86
C VAL A 54 -5.70 24.11 8.42
N SER A 55 -6.51 24.59 9.36
CA SER A 55 -7.58 25.55 9.09
C SER A 55 -7.06 26.89 8.56
N ILE A 56 -5.97 27.42 9.14
CA ILE A 56 -5.31 28.63 8.65
C ILE A 56 -4.74 28.38 7.23
N LEU A 57 -4.09 27.25 7.05
CA LEU A 57 -3.44 26.89 5.80
C LEU A 57 -4.45 26.73 4.66
N ARG A 58 -5.66 26.24 4.94
CA ARG A 58 -6.76 26.12 3.97
C ARG A 58 -7.04 27.43 3.23
N GLN A 59 -6.97 28.57 3.92
CA GLN A 59 -7.17 29.89 3.31
C GLN A 59 -5.99 30.30 2.42
N GLN A 60 -4.78 29.81 2.71
CA GLN A 60 -3.55 30.11 1.97
C GLN A 60 -3.32 29.15 0.79
N MET A 61 -4.01 28.00 0.76
CA MET A 61 -3.84 26.97 -0.26
C MET A 61 -3.92 27.48 -1.70
N PRO A 62 -4.87 28.36 -2.11
CA PRO A 62 -4.91 28.86 -3.48
C PRO A 62 -3.60 29.54 -3.91
N ARG A 63 -3.00 30.34 -3.02
CA ARG A 63 -1.72 31.02 -3.27
C ARG A 63 -0.56 30.03 -3.34
N ILE A 64 -0.52 29.06 -2.42
CA ILE A 64 0.53 28.04 -2.37
C ILE A 64 0.49 27.16 -3.63
N LEU A 65 -0.69 26.70 -4.03
CA LEU A 65 -0.88 25.89 -5.24
C LEU A 65 -0.50 26.68 -6.51
N SER A 66 -0.81 27.97 -6.56
CA SER A 66 -0.40 28.85 -7.66
C SER A 66 1.12 28.99 -7.75
N LYS A 67 1.80 29.20 -6.61
CA LYS A 67 3.27 29.22 -6.53
C LYS A 67 3.87 27.91 -7.04
N TRP A 68 3.38 26.77 -6.57
CA TRP A 68 3.87 25.46 -6.99
C TRP A 68 3.66 25.21 -8.48
N ALA A 69 2.51 25.62 -9.04
CA ALA A 69 2.26 25.53 -10.46
C ALA A 69 3.26 26.38 -11.28
N THR A 70 3.60 27.58 -10.80
CA THR A 70 4.63 28.42 -11.43
C THR A 70 6.01 27.77 -11.39
N GLU A 71 6.41 27.19 -10.26
CA GLU A 71 7.68 26.45 -10.14
C GLU A 71 7.74 25.24 -11.08
N GLU A 72 6.64 24.49 -11.19
CA GLU A 72 6.53 23.36 -12.11
C GLU A 72 6.58 23.80 -13.57
N ASN A 73 5.91 24.92 -13.91
CA ASN A 73 5.97 25.54 -15.23
C ASN A 73 7.41 25.96 -15.59
N MET A 74 8.16 26.52 -14.63
CA MET A 74 9.55 26.89 -14.85
C MET A 74 10.45 25.66 -15.05
N ARG A 75 10.23 24.60 -14.26
CA ARG A 75 11.05 23.38 -14.29
C ARG A 75 10.83 22.54 -15.55
N LEU A 76 9.57 22.39 -15.98
CA LEU A 76 9.19 21.49 -17.09
C LEU A 76 8.93 22.24 -18.40
N GLY A 77 8.82 23.57 -18.35
CA GLY A 77 8.23 24.40 -19.39
C GLY A 77 6.71 24.52 -19.24
N ALA A 78 6.18 25.74 -19.35
CA ALA A 78 4.76 26.04 -19.10
C ALA A 78 3.80 25.17 -19.93
N ARG A 79 4.13 24.92 -21.21
CA ARG A 79 3.33 24.06 -22.10
C ARG A 79 3.27 22.61 -21.58
N LYS A 80 4.41 22.04 -21.17
CA LYS A 80 4.50 20.65 -20.69
C LYS A 80 3.86 20.49 -19.31
N ALA A 81 4.09 21.43 -18.40
CA ALA A 81 3.48 21.44 -17.07
C ALA A 81 1.95 21.63 -17.14
N GLY A 82 1.47 22.53 -18.02
CA GLY A 82 0.05 22.70 -18.29
C GLY A 82 -0.60 21.43 -18.84
N LEU A 83 0.03 20.79 -19.82
CA LEU A 83 -0.43 19.51 -20.38
C LEU A 83 -0.51 18.43 -19.30
N ASN A 84 0.53 18.27 -18.48
CA ASN A 84 0.55 17.27 -17.40
C ASN A 84 -0.61 17.47 -16.42
N ARG A 85 -0.86 18.71 -15.98
CA ARG A 85 -1.99 19.01 -15.06
C ARG A 85 -3.35 18.70 -15.69
N ALA A 86 -3.55 19.09 -16.95
CA ALA A 86 -4.79 18.79 -17.67
C ALA A 86 -4.99 17.28 -17.83
N VAL A 87 -3.94 16.56 -18.21
CA VAL A 87 -3.95 15.10 -18.36
C VAL A 87 -4.19 14.40 -17.03
N GLU A 88 -3.57 14.86 -15.94
CA GLU A 88 -3.80 14.32 -14.58
C GLU A 88 -5.26 14.49 -14.14
N ALA A 89 -5.85 15.68 -14.35
CA ALA A 89 -7.24 15.94 -13.99
C ALA A 89 -8.22 15.09 -14.81
N VAL A 90 -8.06 15.04 -16.13
CA VAL A 90 -8.89 14.20 -17.01
C VAL A 90 -8.77 12.72 -16.64
N ASN A 91 -7.54 12.27 -16.38
CA ASN A 91 -7.32 10.88 -15.98
C ASN A 91 -7.88 10.58 -14.58
N ALA A 92 -7.88 11.54 -13.65
CA ALA A 92 -8.50 11.34 -12.34
C ALA A 92 -10.03 11.15 -12.48
N VAL A 93 -10.68 11.90 -13.36
CA VAL A 93 -12.11 11.69 -13.69
C VAL A 93 -12.34 10.30 -14.26
N GLU A 94 -11.49 9.85 -15.18
CA GLU A 94 -11.59 8.51 -15.77
C GLU A 94 -11.35 7.40 -14.74
N VAL A 95 -10.38 7.56 -13.82
CA VAL A 95 -10.16 6.62 -12.71
C VAL A 95 -11.39 6.56 -11.81
N ARG A 96 -11.99 7.71 -11.47
CA ARG A 96 -13.20 7.77 -10.66
C ARG A 96 -14.39 7.12 -11.37
N LYS A 97 -14.55 7.35 -12.68
CA LYS A 97 -15.56 6.67 -13.51
C LYS A 97 -15.39 5.15 -13.47
N ARG A 98 -14.16 4.64 -13.63
CA ARG A 98 -13.86 3.20 -13.53
C ARG A 98 -14.16 2.66 -12.14
N SER A 99 -13.88 3.43 -11.08
CA SER A 99 -14.27 3.07 -9.71
C SER A 99 -15.78 2.95 -9.58
N SER A 100 -16.54 3.92 -10.09
CA SER A 100 -18.00 3.87 -10.04
C SER A 100 -18.55 2.67 -10.82
N LEU A 101 -18.06 2.43 -12.04
CA LEU A 101 -18.45 1.27 -12.85
C LEU A 101 -18.17 -0.05 -12.13
N PHE A 102 -17.00 -0.19 -11.51
CA PHE A 102 -16.67 -1.35 -10.70
C PHE A 102 -17.64 -1.50 -9.52
N LEU A 103 -17.92 -0.44 -8.76
CA LEU A 103 -18.80 -0.54 -7.59
C LEU A 103 -20.26 -0.88 -7.98
N THR A 104 -20.74 -0.32 -9.09
CA THR A 104 -22.06 -0.61 -9.64
C THR A 104 -22.14 -2.04 -10.18
N SER A 105 -21.07 -2.59 -10.77
CA SER A 105 -21.08 -3.98 -11.24
C SER A 105 -21.25 -5.01 -10.10
N LEU A 106 -21.04 -4.60 -8.85
CA LEU A 106 -21.22 -5.46 -7.67
C LEU A 106 -22.66 -5.45 -7.12
N GLU A 107 -23.55 -4.58 -7.61
CA GLU A 107 -24.91 -4.42 -7.07
C GLU A 107 -25.81 -5.64 -7.30
N HIS A 108 -25.53 -6.42 -8.36
CA HIS A 108 -26.28 -7.64 -8.69
C HIS A 108 -25.71 -8.91 -8.05
N LEU A 109 -24.57 -8.81 -7.36
CA LEU A 109 -23.93 -9.94 -6.71
C LEU A 109 -24.52 -10.18 -5.31
N SER A 110 -24.33 -11.39 -4.78
CA SER A 110 -24.65 -11.67 -3.39
C SER A 110 -23.87 -10.75 -2.45
N GLU A 111 -24.44 -10.44 -1.28
CA GLU A 111 -23.79 -9.55 -0.30
C GLU A 111 -22.38 -10.05 0.08
N GLU A 112 -22.22 -11.37 0.16
CA GLU A 112 -20.94 -12.00 0.46
C GLU A 112 -19.89 -11.73 -0.62
N THR A 113 -20.20 -12.04 -1.89
CA THR A 113 -19.30 -11.84 -3.03
C THR A 113 -19.01 -10.35 -3.25
N ALA A 114 -20.05 -9.50 -3.21
CA ALA A 114 -19.91 -8.06 -3.31
C ALA A 114 -19.02 -7.52 -2.18
N GLY A 115 -19.17 -8.03 -0.96
CA GLY A 115 -18.33 -7.67 0.19
C GLY A 115 -16.86 -8.02 -0.01
N LEU A 116 -16.56 -9.24 -0.48
CA LEU A 116 -15.21 -9.70 -0.78
C LEU A 116 -14.54 -8.82 -1.84
N LEU A 117 -15.25 -8.52 -2.93
CA LEU A 117 -14.74 -7.71 -4.04
C LEU A 117 -14.57 -6.24 -3.66
N LYS A 118 -15.53 -5.63 -2.93
CA LYS A 118 -15.40 -4.26 -2.40
C LYS A 118 -14.19 -4.14 -1.47
N CYS A 119 -14.04 -5.10 -0.55
CA CYS A 119 -12.93 -5.14 0.38
C CYS A 119 -11.59 -5.25 -0.36
N SER A 120 -11.50 -6.16 -1.33
CA SER A 120 -10.30 -6.34 -2.16
C SER A 120 -9.96 -5.09 -2.97
N TYR A 121 -10.96 -4.42 -3.53
CA TYR A 121 -10.78 -3.18 -4.29
C TYR A 121 -10.17 -2.06 -3.45
N TYR A 122 -10.72 -1.77 -2.28
CA TYR A 122 -10.16 -0.74 -1.40
C TYR A 122 -8.79 -1.14 -0.83
N LEU A 123 -8.59 -2.43 -0.53
CA LEU A 123 -7.31 -2.95 -0.06
C LEU A 123 -6.19 -2.79 -1.11
N PHE A 124 -6.52 -2.96 -2.38
CA PHE A 124 -5.61 -2.71 -3.50
C PHE A 124 -5.10 -1.26 -3.48
N HIS A 125 -6.00 -0.28 -3.35
CA HIS A 125 -5.61 1.13 -3.29
C HIS A 125 -4.86 1.48 -2.00
N LEU A 126 -5.27 0.93 -0.85
CA LEU A 126 -4.55 1.09 0.41
C LEU A 126 -3.08 0.64 0.28
N ASN A 127 -2.86 -0.49 -0.39
CA ASN A 127 -1.51 -1.04 -0.60
C ASN A 127 -0.64 -0.14 -1.50
N HIS A 128 -1.22 0.62 -2.43
CA HIS A 128 -0.51 1.63 -3.23
C HIS A 128 -0.11 2.84 -2.39
N TYR A 129 -1.00 3.33 -1.53
CA TYR A 129 -0.67 4.40 -0.57
C TYR A 129 0.44 3.98 0.40
N ALA A 130 0.40 2.75 0.91
CA ALA A 130 1.45 2.24 1.80
C ALA A 130 2.84 2.29 1.13
N LYS A 131 2.90 2.01 -0.18
CA LYS A 131 4.14 2.07 -0.99
C LYS A 131 4.58 3.49 -1.35
N SER A 132 3.71 4.48 -1.20
CA SER A 132 4.03 5.91 -1.43
C SER A 132 4.55 6.62 -0.17
N GLY A 133 5.11 5.89 0.80
CA GLY A 133 5.66 6.48 2.02
C GLY A 133 4.71 6.52 3.21
N HIS A 134 3.63 5.73 3.20
CA HIS A 134 2.69 5.59 4.32
C HIS A 134 2.67 4.15 4.86
N PRO A 135 3.82 3.59 5.27
CA PRO A 135 3.93 2.16 5.58
C PRO A 135 3.09 1.74 6.81
N TYR A 136 2.71 2.69 7.66
CA TYR A 136 1.76 2.46 8.76
C TYR A 136 0.41 1.89 8.30
N LEU A 137 0.00 2.15 7.05
CA LEU A 137 -1.22 1.59 6.46
C LEU A 137 -1.16 0.06 6.30
N TYR A 138 0.03 -0.57 6.38
CA TYR A 138 0.13 -2.02 6.42
C TYR A 138 -0.51 -2.64 7.66
N GLU A 139 -0.71 -1.86 8.73
CA GLU A 139 -1.44 -2.34 9.90
C GLU A 139 -2.93 -2.53 9.59
N LEU A 140 -3.55 -1.58 8.86
CA LEU A 140 -4.93 -1.73 8.38
C LEU A 140 -5.05 -2.85 7.35
N LYS A 141 -4.06 -2.97 6.43
CA LYS A 141 -3.98 -4.11 5.51
C LYS A 141 -3.97 -5.45 6.26
N GLU A 142 -3.20 -5.56 7.34
CA GLU A 142 -3.13 -6.77 8.17
C GLU A 142 -4.51 -7.12 8.76
N LYS A 143 -5.22 -6.14 9.31
CA LYS A 143 -6.56 -6.32 9.89
C LYS A 143 -7.55 -6.81 8.83
N ILE A 144 -7.53 -6.19 7.64
CA ILE A 144 -8.39 -6.57 6.52
C ILE A 144 -8.09 -7.98 6.01
N LEU A 145 -6.81 -8.33 5.79
CA LEU A 145 -6.46 -9.69 5.36
C LEU A 145 -6.90 -10.74 6.39
N ARG A 146 -6.74 -10.45 7.68
CA ARG A 146 -7.25 -11.33 8.74
C ARG A 146 -8.78 -11.47 8.68
N HIS A 147 -9.49 -10.37 8.44
CA HIS A 147 -10.94 -10.40 8.23
C HIS A 147 -11.31 -11.26 7.01
N LEU A 148 -10.56 -11.15 5.90
CA LEU A 148 -10.79 -11.97 4.72
C LEU A 148 -10.65 -13.47 5.00
N VAL A 149 -9.61 -13.88 5.75
CA VAL A 149 -9.48 -15.27 6.21
C VAL A 149 -10.70 -15.68 7.02
N LYS A 150 -11.07 -14.90 8.04
CA LYS A 150 -12.17 -15.28 8.94
C LYS A 150 -13.51 -15.46 8.22
N ARG A 151 -13.79 -14.62 7.22
CA ARG A 151 -15.11 -14.56 6.59
C ARG A 151 -15.24 -15.37 5.31
N TYR A 152 -14.15 -15.50 4.55
CA TYR A 152 -14.19 -16.00 3.17
C TYR A 152 -13.26 -17.18 2.89
N ILE A 153 -12.50 -17.70 3.85
CA ILE A 153 -11.50 -18.75 3.60
C ILE A 153 -12.10 -20.04 3.03
N ASP A 154 -13.38 -20.31 3.30
CA ASP A 154 -14.08 -21.50 2.81
C ASP A 154 -14.93 -21.21 1.56
N THR A 155 -14.85 -19.99 1.02
CA THR A 155 -15.46 -19.64 -0.27
C THR A 155 -14.58 -20.07 -1.43
N PRO A 156 -15.15 -20.41 -2.60
CA PRO A 156 -14.35 -20.72 -3.79
C PRO A 156 -13.61 -19.51 -4.37
N TYR A 157 -13.95 -18.29 -3.93
CA TYR A 157 -13.44 -17.05 -4.49
C TYR A 157 -12.17 -16.54 -3.80
N LEU A 158 -11.84 -17.05 -2.61
CA LEU A 158 -10.60 -16.74 -1.90
C LEU A 158 -9.73 -17.98 -1.78
N GLN A 159 -8.60 -17.98 -2.46
CA GLN A 159 -7.57 -18.98 -2.30
C GLN A 159 -6.39 -18.39 -1.52
N VAL A 160 -5.95 -19.07 -0.45
CA VAL A 160 -4.74 -18.70 0.28
C VAL A 160 -3.67 -19.78 0.10
N ILE A 161 -2.51 -19.37 -0.41
CA ILE A 161 -1.39 -20.26 -0.73
C ILE A 161 -0.19 -19.88 0.14
N LEU A 162 0.51 -20.87 0.69
CA LEU A 162 1.82 -20.68 1.29
C LEU A 162 2.89 -20.71 0.21
N VAL A 163 3.44 -19.53 -0.08
CA VAL A 163 4.53 -19.35 -1.04
C VAL A 163 5.85 -19.43 -0.30
N GLN A 164 6.61 -20.48 -0.57
CA GLN A 164 7.92 -20.67 0.04
C GLN A 164 8.94 -19.77 -0.65
N GLY A 165 9.57 -18.93 0.16
CA GLY A 165 10.59 -18.00 -0.26
C GLY A 165 11.93 -18.69 -0.46
N GLN A 166 12.85 -17.99 -1.12
CA GLN A 166 14.24 -18.44 -1.15
C GLN A 166 14.86 -18.31 0.24
N GLN A 167 15.85 -19.14 0.54
CA GLN A 167 16.62 -19.02 1.76
C GLN A 167 17.38 -17.68 1.76
N LYS A 168 17.21 -16.86 2.80
CA LYS A 168 18.09 -15.69 2.99
C LYS A 168 19.43 -16.17 3.54
N VAL A 169 20.51 -15.73 2.92
CA VAL A 169 21.88 -16.05 3.36
C VAL A 169 22.60 -14.75 3.73
N ASP A 170 22.81 -14.53 5.02
CA ASP A 170 23.67 -13.45 5.50
C ASP A 170 25.13 -13.89 5.37
N LEU A 171 25.84 -13.29 4.41
CA LEU A 171 27.22 -13.62 4.13
C LEU A 171 28.14 -13.24 5.30
N CYS A 172 28.98 -14.19 5.72
CA CYS A 172 30.10 -13.90 6.61
C CYS A 172 31.15 -13.02 5.92
N GLN A 173 32.07 -12.42 6.67
CA GLN A 173 33.07 -11.50 6.12
C GLN A 173 33.89 -12.13 4.98
N ALA A 174 34.29 -13.41 5.12
CA ALA A 174 35.03 -14.13 4.09
C ALA A 174 34.22 -14.32 2.78
N CYS A 175 32.89 -14.48 2.86
CA CYS A 175 32.04 -14.55 1.67
C CYS A 175 31.79 -13.17 1.07
N ARG A 176 31.69 -12.11 1.87
CA ARG A 176 31.61 -10.71 1.37
C ARG A 176 32.87 -10.32 0.60
N THR A 177 34.05 -10.64 1.13
CA THR A 177 35.32 -10.42 0.43
C THR A 177 35.38 -11.19 -0.90
N ARG A 178 34.87 -12.43 -0.94
CA ARG A 178 34.79 -13.21 -2.18
C ARG A 178 33.80 -12.61 -3.19
N ALA A 179 32.63 -12.16 -2.74
CA ALA A 179 31.66 -11.48 -3.60
C ALA A 179 32.25 -10.22 -4.25
N ASN A 180 32.95 -9.40 -3.44
CA ASN A 180 33.64 -8.20 -3.94
C ASN A 180 34.74 -8.55 -4.95
N LYS A 181 35.54 -9.61 -4.71
CA LYS A 181 36.55 -10.08 -5.66
C LYS A 181 35.96 -10.56 -6.99
N LEU A 182 34.75 -11.11 -6.96
CA LEU A 182 34.00 -11.54 -8.14
C LEU A 182 33.15 -10.41 -8.76
N ASN A 183 33.19 -9.21 -8.19
CA ASN A 183 32.42 -8.05 -8.61
C ASN A 183 30.90 -8.31 -8.73
N VAL A 184 30.36 -9.15 -7.84
CA VAL A 184 28.93 -9.45 -7.73
C VAL A 184 28.35 -8.89 -6.44
N SER A 185 27.08 -8.51 -6.46
CA SER A 185 26.40 -8.06 -5.23
C SER A 185 26.32 -9.18 -4.20
N TYR A 186 26.22 -8.84 -2.91
CA TYR A 186 26.07 -9.85 -1.85
C TYR A 186 24.81 -10.71 -2.02
N GLY A 187 23.72 -10.12 -2.51
CA GLY A 187 22.48 -10.85 -2.79
C GLY A 187 22.63 -11.84 -3.94
N GLU A 188 23.32 -11.44 -5.01
CA GLU A 188 23.60 -12.31 -6.15
C GLU A 188 24.58 -13.43 -5.79
N TYR A 189 25.62 -13.11 -5.03
CA TYR A 189 26.54 -14.12 -4.50
C TYR A 189 25.82 -15.13 -3.60
N ALA A 190 24.96 -14.65 -2.70
CA ALA A 190 24.14 -15.52 -1.85
C ALA A 190 23.22 -16.44 -2.66
N LYS A 191 22.62 -15.93 -3.75
CA LYS A 191 21.72 -16.68 -4.62
C LYS A 191 22.44 -17.74 -5.46
N SER A 192 23.58 -17.39 -6.04
CA SER A 192 24.33 -18.26 -6.96
C SER A 192 25.21 -19.28 -6.23
N TYR A 193 25.73 -18.92 -5.05
CA TYR A 193 26.71 -19.75 -4.33
C TYR A 193 26.21 -20.24 -2.96
N GLY A 194 25.03 -19.83 -2.50
CA GLY A 194 24.41 -20.31 -1.25
C GLY A 194 25.14 -19.96 0.06
N GLY A 195 26.30 -19.30 -0.02
CA GLY A 195 27.19 -19.00 1.10
C GLY A 195 27.88 -20.24 1.71
N CYS A 196 28.90 -20.00 2.53
CA CYS A 196 29.62 -21.06 3.25
C CYS A 196 28.89 -21.50 4.54
N PRO A 197 29.33 -22.56 5.24
CA PRO A 197 28.74 -23.01 6.51
C PRO A 197 28.74 -21.96 7.63
N ARG A 198 29.66 -20.97 7.57
CA ARG A 198 29.69 -19.85 8.54
C ARG A 198 28.69 -18.73 8.20
N CYS A 199 28.05 -18.77 7.03
CA CYS A 199 27.00 -17.81 6.68
C CYS A 199 25.72 -18.19 7.41
N LYS A 200 25.00 -17.20 7.92
CA LYS A 200 23.72 -17.44 8.60
C LYS A 200 22.65 -17.65 7.54
N LYS A 201 22.04 -18.84 7.52
CA LYS A 201 21.00 -19.20 6.56
C LYS A 201 19.63 -19.24 7.24
N GLN A 202 18.65 -18.56 6.66
CA GLN A 202 17.28 -18.49 7.16
C GLN A 202 16.33 -19.04 6.09
N SER A 203 15.87 -20.27 6.28
CA SER A 203 15.08 -21.03 5.29
C SER A 203 13.68 -20.49 5.03
N SER A 204 13.12 -19.68 5.93
CA SER A 204 11.74 -19.16 5.84
C SER A 204 11.65 -17.63 5.85
N TYR A 205 12.77 -16.93 5.65
CA TYR A 205 12.79 -15.45 5.74
C TYR A 205 11.87 -14.76 4.72
N TYR A 206 11.73 -15.36 3.53
CA TYR A 206 10.89 -14.83 2.45
C TYR A 206 9.60 -15.62 2.25
N ASP A 207 9.20 -16.46 3.23
CA ASP A 207 7.92 -17.17 3.14
C ASP A 207 6.77 -16.17 3.28
N LEU A 208 5.79 -16.27 2.39
CA LEU A 208 4.63 -15.39 2.32
C LEU A 208 3.36 -16.23 2.23
N PHE A 209 2.27 -15.72 2.79
CA PHE A 209 0.94 -16.13 2.36
C PHE A 209 0.51 -15.23 1.20
N GLU A 210 0.09 -15.86 0.11
CA GLU A 210 -0.52 -15.22 -1.06
C GLU A 210 -2.03 -15.43 -1.01
N PHE A 211 -2.78 -14.33 -1.08
CA PHE A 211 -4.23 -14.28 -1.06
C PHE A 211 -4.69 -13.98 -2.48
N ASN A 212 -5.25 -14.96 -3.16
CA ASN A 212 -5.77 -14.83 -4.52
C ASN A 212 -7.30 -14.78 -4.48
N ILE A 213 -7.84 -13.63 -4.86
CA ILE A 213 -9.28 -13.40 -4.95
C ILE A 213 -9.64 -13.43 -6.43
N GLN A 214 -10.55 -14.32 -6.80
CA GLN A 214 -11.04 -14.42 -8.17
C GLN A 214 -12.55 -14.63 -8.20
N TYR A 215 -13.23 -13.76 -8.93
CA TYR A 215 -14.65 -13.89 -9.26
C TYR A 215 -14.86 -13.31 -10.66
N GLU A 216 -15.32 -14.14 -11.61
CA GLU A 216 -15.46 -13.76 -13.02
C GLU A 216 -14.18 -13.06 -13.55
N ASP A 217 -14.32 -11.83 -14.04
CA ASP A 217 -13.22 -11.00 -14.57
C ASP A 217 -12.45 -10.23 -13.49
N HIS A 218 -12.89 -10.28 -12.24
CA HIS A 218 -12.25 -9.59 -11.13
C HIS A 218 -11.18 -10.46 -10.49
N ARG A 219 -9.96 -9.91 -10.42
CA ARG A 219 -8.80 -10.59 -9.83
C ARG A 219 -8.02 -9.63 -8.92
N PHE A 220 -7.77 -10.07 -7.69
CA PHE A 220 -6.90 -9.38 -6.76
C PHE A 220 -5.92 -10.38 -6.16
N SER A 221 -4.71 -9.91 -5.89
CA SER A 221 -3.74 -10.71 -5.15
C SER A 221 -3.08 -9.86 -4.07
N PHE A 222 -2.88 -10.44 -2.89
CA PHE A 222 -2.26 -9.78 -1.74
C PHE A 222 -1.23 -10.70 -1.07
N HIS A 223 -0.21 -10.08 -0.47
CA HIS A 223 0.82 -10.80 0.27
C HIS A 223 0.91 -10.33 1.71
N THR A 224 1.17 -11.27 2.60
CA THR A 224 1.57 -11.03 3.99
C THR A 224 2.73 -11.97 4.37
N PRO A 225 3.70 -11.55 5.19
CA PRO A 225 4.74 -12.44 5.68
C PRO A 225 4.18 -13.65 6.42
N TYR A 226 4.80 -14.82 6.25
CA TYR A 226 4.44 -16.05 6.95
C TYR A 226 4.40 -15.84 8.47
N SER A 227 5.40 -15.14 9.02
CA SER A 227 5.50 -14.82 10.44
C SER A 227 4.29 -14.03 10.98
N VAL A 228 3.64 -13.25 10.12
CA VAL A 228 2.46 -12.45 10.45
C VAL A 228 1.18 -13.25 10.27
N GLY A 229 1.03 -13.94 9.13
CA GLY A 229 -0.21 -14.63 8.76
C GLY A 229 -0.43 -15.97 9.46
N ARG A 230 0.63 -16.67 9.90
CA ARG A 230 0.54 -18.05 10.44
C ARG A 230 -0.41 -18.20 11.62
N LYS A 231 -0.64 -17.11 12.36
CA LYS A 231 -1.51 -17.06 13.54
C LYS A 231 -2.99 -16.84 13.21
N TRP A 232 -3.35 -16.67 11.92
CA TRP A 232 -4.73 -16.42 11.47
C TRP A 232 -5.47 -17.69 11.09
N PHE A 233 -4.75 -18.80 10.92
CA PHE A 233 -5.30 -20.08 10.52
C PHE A 233 -5.34 -21.01 11.74
N ASP A 234 -6.32 -21.90 11.78
CA ASP A 234 -6.43 -22.91 12.82
C ASP A 234 -5.21 -23.82 12.85
N ARG A 235 -4.84 -24.28 14.04
CA ARG A 235 -3.72 -25.21 14.21
C ARG A 235 -4.03 -26.50 13.45
N GLY A 236 -3.30 -26.76 12.37
CA GLY A 236 -3.47 -27.95 11.53
C GLY A 236 -4.17 -27.74 10.19
N LYS A 237 -4.67 -26.52 9.87
CA LYS A 237 -5.18 -26.22 8.52
C LYS A 237 -4.02 -26.26 7.53
N GLU A 238 -3.97 -27.30 6.71
CA GLU A 238 -2.98 -27.42 5.64
C GLU A 238 -3.38 -26.53 4.46
N LEU A 239 -2.63 -25.45 4.27
CA LEU A 239 -2.79 -24.60 3.11
C LEU A 239 -1.98 -25.15 1.93
N PRO A 240 -2.48 -25.03 0.69
CA PRO A 240 -1.73 -25.34 -0.51
C PRO A 240 -0.35 -24.67 -0.47
N ARG A 241 0.70 -25.43 -0.81
CA ARG A 241 2.08 -24.92 -0.86
C ARG A 241 2.51 -24.75 -2.30
N GLN A 242 3.15 -23.64 -2.59
CA GLN A 242 3.75 -23.38 -3.88
C GLN A 242 5.21 -22.96 -3.70
N TYR A 243 6.11 -23.65 -4.39
CA TYR A 243 7.48 -23.20 -4.54
C TYR A 243 7.52 -22.10 -5.60
N ARG A 244 8.26 -21.01 -5.33
CA ARG A 244 8.60 -19.97 -6.32
C ARG A 244 9.53 -20.51 -7.41
N GLY A 245 9.13 -21.55 -8.12
CA GLY A 245 9.75 -21.93 -9.38
C GLY A 245 9.33 -20.93 -10.45
N HIS A 246 10.23 -20.01 -10.83
CA HIS A 246 10.26 -19.20 -12.06
C HIS A 246 8.94 -18.72 -12.70
N ARG A 247 7.83 -18.57 -11.98
CA ARG A 247 6.66 -17.88 -12.51
C ARG A 247 6.88 -16.38 -12.39
N GLN A 248 7.03 -15.74 -13.55
CA GLN A 248 6.76 -14.31 -13.69
C GLN A 248 5.35 -14.05 -13.16
N GLU A 249 5.28 -13.10 -12.24
CA GLU A 249 4.05 -12.57 -11.67
C GLU A 249 3.11 -12.17 -12.82
N GLN A 250 1.97 -12.84 -12.94
CA GLN A 250 1.01 -12.56 -13.99
C GLN A 250 0.41 -11.17 -13.77
N GLY A 251 0.99 -10.15 -14.40
CA GLY A 251 0.30 -8.98 -14.98
C GLY A 251 -0.69 -8.16 -14.14
N LEU A 252 -0.82 -8.38 -12.83
CA LEU A 252 -1.69 -7.62 -11.94
C LEU A 252 -0.78 -6.74 -11.10
N THR A 253 -0.59 -5.48 -11.54
CA THR A 253 0.29 -4.44 -10.96
C THR A 253 0.41 -4.49 -9.42
N PHE A 254 1.26 -5.38 -8.93
CA PHE A 254 1.84 -5.31 -7.61
C PHE A 254 2.96 -4.28 -7.68
N GLY A 255 3.17 -3.54 -6.60
CA GLY A 255 4.48 -2.90 -6.42
C GLY A 255 4.51 -1.40 -6.56
N ARG A 256 3.62 -0.80 -7.35
CA ARG A 256 3.78 0.61 -7.63
C ARG A 256 3.19 1.50 -6.53
N PRO A 257 3.84 2.63 -6.24
CA PRO A 257 3.23 3.75 -5.51
C PRO A 257 1.93 4.22 -6.19
N VAL A 258 1.01 4.77 -5.39
CA VAL A 258 -0.15 5.50 -5.92
C VAL A 258 0.34 6.71 -6.73
N THR A 259 -0.30 6.97 -7.87
CA THR A 259 -0.02 8.17 -8.67
C THR A 259 -0.86 9.36 -8.19
N GLU A 260 -0.42 10.60 -8.47
CA GLU A 260 -1.18 11.81 -8.10
C GLU A 260 -2.63 11.77 -8.61
N ARG A 261 -2.83 11.38 -9.87
CA ARG A 261 -4.16 11.24 -10.48
C ARG A 261 -5.06 10.24 -9.74
N GLU A 262 -4.50 9.13 -9.25
CA GLU A 262 -5.26 8.14 -8.49
C GLU A 262 -5.56 8.65 -7.10
N ALA A 263 -4.60 9.36 -6.48
CA ALA A 263 -4.81 9.93 -5.16
C ALA A 263 -5.87 11.05 -5.16
N LEU A 264 -6.01 11.78 -6.26
CA LEU A 264 -7.11 12.73 -6.48
C LEU A 264 -8.45 12.02 -6.72
N ALA A 265 -8.45 10.92 -7.47
CA ALA A 265 -9.67 10.19 -7.81
C ALA A 265 -10.22 9.35 -6.64
N LEU A 266 -9.32 8.78 -5.84
CA LEU A 266 -9.58 7.89 -4.71
C LEU A 266 -8.76 8.35 -3.51
N PRO A 267 -9.25 9.35 -2.77
CA PRO A 267 -8.56 9.93 -1.63
C PRO A 267 -8.24 8.89 -0.56
N MET A 268 -7.07 9.02 0.07
CA MET A 268 -6.57 8.08 1.09
C MET A 268 -7.58 7.90 2.23
N ASP A 269 -8.17 9.01 2.66
CA ASP A 269 -9.11 9.07 3.76
C ASP A 269 -10.43 8.36 3.42
N GLU A 270 -10.90 8.46 2.17
CA GLU A 270 -12.06 7.69 1.70
C GLU A 270 -11.78 6.18 1.78
N ILE A 271 -10.61 5.73 1.31
CA ILE A 271 -10.23 4.32 1.32
C ILE A 271 -10.13 3.78 2.76
N ILE A 272 -9.50 4.54 3.66
CA ILE A 272 -9.41 4.18 5.08
C ILE A 272 -10.81 4.07 5.68
N ASP A 273 -11.66 5.09 5.52
CA ASP A 273 -13.02 5.10 6.06
C ASP A 273 -13.84 3.91 5.52
N LYS A 274 -13.71 3.55 4.25
CA LYS A 274 -14.43 2.41 3.65
C LYS A 274 -13.97 1.08 4.23
N LEU A 275 -12.66 0.88 4.41
CA LEU A 275 -12.10 -0.34 4.97
C LEU A 275 -12.42 -0.49 6.47
N GLU A 276 -12.34 0.60 7.24
CA GLU A 276 -12.70 0.61 8.66
C GLU A 276 -14.18 0.31 8.85
N LYS A 277 -15.08 0.91 8.06
CA LYS A 277 -16.51 0.57 8.08
C LYS A 277 -16.80 -0.90 7.75
N ILE A 278 -16.02 -1.50 6.84
CA ILE A 278 -16.12 -2.95 6.57
C ILE A 278 -15.73 -3.74 7.81
N LEU A 279 -14.63 -3.38 8.49
CA LEU A 279 -14.24 -4.05 9.72
C LEU A 279 -15.29 -3.90 10.82
N ASP A 280 -15.87 -2.71 10.99
CA ASP A 280 -16.87 -2.43 12.03
C ASP A 280 -18.19 -3.17 11.80
N LYS A 281 -18.63 -3.32 10.54
CA LYS A 281 -19.86 -4.07 10.21
C LYS A 281 -19.80 -5.55 10.63
N PHE A 282 -18.59 -6.09 10.80
CA PHE A 282 -18.35 -7.52 11.05
C PHE A 282 -17.48 -7.77 12.29
N SER A 283 -17.33 -6.77 13.16
CA SER A 283 -16.70 -6.91 14.48
C SER A 283 -17.73 -7.35 15.51
#